data_AF-N6Z3T5-F1
#
_entry.id   AF-N6Z3T5-F1
#
_cell.length_a   1.000
_cell.length_b   1.000
_cell.length_c   1.000
_cell.angle_alpha   90.00
_cell.angle_beta   90.00
_cell.angle_gamma   90.00
#
_symmetry.space_group_name_H-M   'P 1'
#
loop_
_entity.id
_entity.type
_entity.pdbx_description
1 polymer ?
#
loop_
_entity_poly.entity_id
_entity_poly.type
_entity_poly.pdbx_seq_one_letter_code
_entity_poly.pdbx_strand_id
1 'polypeptide(L)'
;MMVHSDVVKLNRDGHELGVWQPPIAGKADDLLAIAGGFGIHIGATGAYRRAVFERFGPLVEREAYEDLVLGFRARLLGKLAYIESPLVRYRIDTGLSRKQKPLERADRTKNRIRSLELKRAVYR
;
A
#
# COMPACT_ATOMS: atom_id res chain seq x y z
N MET A 1 -2.76 12.82 8.64
CA MET A 1 -3.31 12.80 7.26
C MET A 1 -2.24 12.40 6.26
N MET A 2 -2.67 11.79 5.16
CA MET A 2 -1.87 11.44 3.99
C MET A 2 -2.64 11.84 2.73
N VAL A 3 -1.92 12.23 1.68
CA VAL A 3 -2.40 12.38 0.30
C VAL A 3 -1.78 11.27 -0.55
N HIS A 4 -2.54 10.73 -1.49
CA HIS A 4 -2.07 9.81 -2.51
C HIS A 4 -2.81 10.04 -3.82
N SER A 5 -2.33 9.43 -4.90
CA SER A 5 -2.83 9.69 -6.26
C SER A 5 -2.79 8.44 -7.13
N ASP A 6 -3.21 8.60 -8.38
CA ASP A 6 -2.99 7.58 -9.42
C ASP A 6 -1.53 7.60 -9.89
N VAL A 7 -1.15 6.57 -10.64
CA VAL A 7 0.14 6.53 -11.32
C VAL A 7 -0.01 6.32 -12.83
N VAL A 8 0.89 6.93 -13.59
CA VAL A 8 1.18 6.46 -14.96
C VAL A 8 2.17 5.30 -14.85
N LYS A 9 1.77 4.11 -15.32
CA LYS A 9 2.67 2.96 -15.34
C LYS A 9 3.71 3.15 -16.44
N LEU A 10 4.97 2.91 -16.13
CA LEU A 10 6.05 2.85 -17.09
C LEU A 10 6.58 1.42 -17.23
N ASN A 11 6.89 1.01 -18.45
CA ASN A 11 7.68 -0.20 -18.69
C ASN A 11 9.17 0.03 -18.35
N ARG A 12 10.00 -1.00 -18.51
CA ARG A 12 11.46 -0.90 -18.30
C ARG A 12 12.12 0.22 -19.10
N ASP A 13 11.67 0.46 -20.33
CA ASP A 13 12.24 1.43 -21.27
C ASP A 13 11.68 2.85 -21.07
N GLY A 14 10.71 3.03 -20.18
CA GLY A 14 10.09 4.32 -19.88
C GLY A 14 8.85 4.65 -20.73
N HIS A 15 8.36 3.72 -21.55
CA HIS A 15 7.09 3.87 -22.26
C HIS A 15 5.90 3.71 -21.32
N GLU A 16 4.87 4.51 -21.55
CA GLU A 16 3.65 4.50 -20.75
C GLU A 16 2.76 3.29 -21.08
N LEU A 17 2.26 2.62 -20.04
CA LEU A 17 1.39 1.43 -20.12
C LEU A 17 -0.03 1.71 -19.60
N GLY A 18 -0.39 3.00 -19.46
CA GLY A 18 -1.67 3.47 -18.93
C GLY A 18 -1.68 3.75 -17.44
N VAL A 19 -2.82 4.23 -16.95
CA VAL A 19 -3.04 4.65 -15.56
C VAL A 19 -3.29 3.45 -14.65
N TRP A 20 -2.80 3.50 -13.42
CA TRP A 20 -3.14 2.57 -12.35
C TRP A 20 -3.70 3.34 -11.15
N GLN A 21 -4.95 3.03 -10.82
CA GLN A 21 -5.66 3.59 -9.67
C GLN A 21 -5.34 2.79 -8.40
N PRO A 22 -5.24 3.46 -7.23
CA PRO A 22 -4.95 2.81 -5.97
C PRO A 22 -6.08 1.87 -5.54
N PRO A 23 -5.79 0.80 -4.77
CA PRO A 23 -6.79 -0.17 -4.33
C PRO A 23 -7.98 0.40 -3.55
N ILE A 24 -7.84 1.55 -2.91
CA ILE A 24 -8.91 2.24 -2.17
C ILE A 24 -9.76 3.18 -3.04
N ALA A 25 -9.37 3.45 -4.29
CA ALA A 25 -10.15 4.29 -5.18
C ALA A 25 -11.59 3.77 -5.32
N GLY A 26 -12.57 4.66 -5.13
CA GLY A 26 -14.00 4.32 -5.18
C GLY A 26 -14.52 3.48 -4.00
N LYS A 27 -13.70 3.18 -2.98
CA LYS A 27 -14.14 2.44 -1.79
C LYS A 27 -14.54 3.37 -0.66
N ALA A 28 -15.46 2.90 0.18
CA ALA A 28 -15.83 3.59 1.40
C ALA A 28 -14.62 3.70 2.35
N ASP A 29 -14.59 4.79 3.10
CA ASP A 29 -13.57 5.06 4.11
C ASP A 29 -13.87 4.29 5.42
N ASP A 30 -13.65 2.98 5.37
CA ASP A 30 -13.86 2.05 6.49
C ASP A 30 -12.53 1.67 7.14
N LEU A 31 -12.34 2.09 8.40
CA LEU A 31 -11.14 1.81 9.19
C LEU A 31 -10.84 0.31 9.32
N LEU A 32 -11.86 -0.54 9.46
CA LEU A 32 -11.66 -1.97 9.65
C LEU A 32 -11.21 -2.63 8.33
N ALA A 33 -11.82 -2.22 7.21
CA ALA A 33 -11.40 -2.65 5.88
C ALA A 33 -9.96 -2.21 5.56
N ILE A 34 -9.57 -0.99 5.95
CA ILE A 34 -8.20 -0.47 5.78
C ILE A 34 -7.22 -1.27 6.66
N ALA A 35 -7.57 -1.54 7.92
CA ALA A 35 -6.71 -2.29 8.85
C ALA A 35 -6.43 -3.73 8.39
N GLY A 36 -7.41 -4.39 7.78
CA GLY A 36 -7.28 -5.76 7.25
C GLY A 36 -6.82 -5.86 5.79
N GLY A 37 -6.64 -4.73 5.10
CA GLY A 37 -6.37 -4.68 3.66
C GLY A 37 -4.90 -4.90 3.31
N PHE A 38 -4.63 -5.71 2.29
CA PHE A 38 -3.30 -5.87 1.68
C PHE A 38 -3.05 -4.88 0.52
N GLY A 39 -3.79 -3.78 0.52
CA GLY A 39 -3.72 -2.75 -0.50
C GLY A 39 -4.61 -1.57 -0.12
N ILE A 40 -3.98 -0.43 0.17
CA ILE A 40 -4.66 0.83 0.53
C ILE A 40 -4.41 1.83 -0.59
N HIS A 41 -3.17 2.31 -0.71
CA HIS A 41 -2.72 3.20 -1.77
C HIS A 41 -1.51 2.59 -2.48
N ILE A 42 -1.06 3.23 -3.56
CA ILE A 42 0.19 2.87 -4.23
C ILE A 42 1.32 3.53 -3.44
N GLY A 43 2.18 2.76 -2.77
CA GLY A 43 3.17 3.32 -1.83
C GLY A 43 4.01 4.46 -2.39
N ALA A 44 4.40 4.39 -3.67
CA ALA A 44 5.16 5.45 -4.36
C ALA A 44 4.43 6.80 -4.47
N THR A 45 3.12 6.85 -4.23
CA THR A 45 2.29 8.06 -4.29
C THR A 45 2.01 8.67 -2.92
N GLY A 46 2.33 7.96 -1.83
CA GLY A 46 1.96 8.36 -0.49
C GLY A 46 2.81 9.52 0.03
N ALA A 47 2.16 10.63 0.37
CA ALA A 47 2.77 11.74 1.09
C ALA A 47 2.01 11.98 2.41
N TYR A 48 2.70 11.90 3.54
CA TYR A 48 2.09 12.03 4.86
C TYR A 48 2.68 13.17 5.68
N ARG A 49 1.88 13.73 6.59
CA ARG A 49 2.36 14.77 7.51
C ARG A 49 3.31 14.19 8.56
N ARG A 50 4.35 14.95 8.93
CA ARG A 50 5.30 14.62 10.01
C ARG A 50 4.63 14.18 11.32
N ALA A 51 3.46 14.74 11.65
CA ALA A 51 2.65 14.37 12.82
C ALA A 51 2.33 12.86 12.91
N VAL A 52 2.29 12.14 11.78
CA VAL A 52 2.12 10.67 11.77
C VAL A 52 3.30 9.99 12.43
N PHE A 53 4.53 10.40 12.08
CA PHE A 53 5.74 9.87 12.70
C PHE A 53 5.84 10.30 14.17
N GLU A 54 5.58 11.57 14.48
CA GLU A 54 5.67 12.07 15.86
C GLU A 54 4.70 11.36 16.81
N ARG A 55 3.52 10.96 16.32
CA ARG A 55 2.52 10.28 17.14
C ARG A 55 2.79 8.79 17.34
N PHE A 56 3.24 8.09 16.30
CA PHE A 56 3.35 6.62 16.34
C PHE A 56 4.78 6.10 16.39
N GLY A 57 5.77 6.99 16.25
CA GLY A 57 7.18 6.63 16.23
C GLY A 57 7.61 5.88 14.96
N PRO A 58 8.85 5.37 14.96
CA PRO A 58 9.39 4.59 13.85
C PRO A 58 8.64 3.27 13.66
N LEU A 59 8.79 2.71 12.48
CA LEU A 59 8.30 1.39 12.13
C LEU A 59 9.46 0.41 12.33
N VAL A 60 9.30 -0.54 13.26
CA VAL A 60 10.38 -1.44 13.71
C VAL A 60 10.18 -2.88 13.26
N GLU A 61 9.01 -3.16 12.70
CA GLU A 61 8.58 -4.46 12.22
C GLU A 61 9.23 -4.79 10.88
N ARG A 62 10.20 -5.72 10.89
CA ARG A 62 11.03 -6.07 9.72
C ARG A 62 10.24 -6.53 8.48
N GLU A 63 9.08 -7.14 8.68
CA GLU A 63 8.23 -7.64 7.60
C GLU A 63 6.93 -6.82 7.49
N ALA A 64 6.94 -5.53 7.81
CA ALA A 64 5.78 -4.68 7.54
C ALA A 64 5.81 -4.13 6.11
N TYR A 65 4.62 -3.97 5.52
CA TYR A 65 4.44 -3.11 4.37
C TYR A 65 4.30 -1.68 4.90
N GLU A 66 5.41 -0.93 4.89
CA GLU A 66 5.49 0.40 5.50
C GLU A 66 4.43 1.35 4.96
N ASP A 67 4.17 1.32 3.64
CA ASP A 67 3.14 2.12 3.00
C ASP A 67 1.75 1.83 3.57
N LEU A 68 1.37 0.56 3.73
CA LEU A 68 0.07 0.20 4.31
C LEU A 68 -0.06 0.71 5.75
N VAL A 69 0.97 0.51 6.57
CA VAL A 69 0.96 0.94 7.97
C VAL A 69 0.93 2.46 8.09
N LEU A 70 1.72 3.18 7.29
CA LEU A 70 1.73 4.65 7.26
C LEU A 70 0.39 5.20 6.75
N GLY A 71 -0.21 4.57 5.75
CA GLY A 71 -1.55 4.93 5.27
C GLY A 71 -2.61 4.78 6.35
N PHE A 72 -2.62 3.65 7.06
CA PHE A 72 -3.54 3.40 8.18
C PHE A 72 -3.30 4.36 9.35
N ARG A 73 -2.06 4.55 9.80
CA ARG A 73 -1.69 5.52 10.85
C ARG A 73 -2.10 6.94 10.47
N ALA A 74 -1.87 7.35 9.22
CA ALA A 74 -2.26 8.65 8.73
C ALA A 74 -3.79 8.85 8.72
N ARG A 75 -4.54 7.76 8.47
CA ARG A 75 -5.99 7.72 8.54
C ARG A 75 -6.52 7.76 9.98
N LEU A 76 -5.86 7.11 10.94
CA LEU A 76 -6.23 7.23 12.36
C LEU A 76 -6.13 8.68 12.88
N LEU A 77 -5.18 9.47 12.35
CA LEU A 77 -4.99 10.87 12.74
C LEU A 77 -5.77 11.88 11.88
N GLY A 78 -6.60 11.43 10.95
CA GLY A 78 -7.39 12.33 10.12
C GLY A 78 -7.79 11.67 8.82
N LYS A 79 -7.39 12.27 7.70
CA LYS A 79 -7.82 11.84 6.36
C LYS A 79 -6.73 11.08 5.60
N LEU A 80 -7.15 10.05 4.88
CA LEU A 80 -6.43 9.50 3.74
C LEU A 80 -7.10 10.08 2.48
N ALA A 81 -6.46 11.08 1.86
CA ALA A 81 -7.02 11.83 0.76
C ALA A 81 -6.51 11.29 -0.58
N TYR A 82 -7.44 11.00 -1.48
CA TYR A 82 -7.17 10.53 -2.83
C TYR A 82 -7.33 11.67 -3.84
N ILE A 83 -6.36 11.81 -4.73
CA ILE A 83 -6.41 12.70 -5.89
C ILE A 83 -6.54 11.82 -7.14
N GLU A 84 -7.68 11.91 -7.82
CA GLU A 84 -7.95 11.20 -9.08
C GLU A 84 -7.22 11.87 -10.26
N SER A 85 -5.89 11.81 -10.19
CA SER A 85 -4.99 12.31 -11.22
C SER A 85 -3.68 11.53 -11.16
N PRO A 86 -3.07 11.16 -12.30
CA PRO A 86 -1.85 10.37 -12.32
C PRO A 86 -0.61 11.25 -12.10
N LEU A 87 -0.29 11.55 -10.84
CA LEU A 87 0.76 12.50 -10.46
C LEU A 87 2.16 11.88 -10.36
N VAL A 88 2.26 10.55 -10.44
CA VAL A 88 3.53 9.82 -10.33
C VAL A 88 3.72 8.90 -11.53
N ARG A 89 4.90 8.95 -12.14
CA ARG A 89 5.31 7.98 -13.17
C ARG A 89 6.01 6.80 -12.48
N TYR A 90 5.39 5.63 -12.48
CA TYR A 90 5.83 4.47 -11.70
C TYR A 90 6.22 3.29 -12.59
N ARG A 91 7.48 2.84 -12.50
CA ARG A 91 7.99 1.73 -13.29
C ARG A 91 7.57 0.39 -12.68
N ILE A 92 6.74 -0.37 -13.39
CA ILE A 92 6.11 -1.60 -12.85
C ILE A 92 6.95 -2.87 -13.09
N ASP A 93 7.84 -2.84 -14.07
CA ASP A 93 8.63 -4.02 -14.48
C ASP A 93 9.96 -4.14 -13.72
N THR A 94 10.19 -3.23 -12.77
CA THR A 94 11.40 -3.14 -11.98
C THR A 94 11.03 -3.05 -10.50
N GLY A 95 11.60 -3.93 -9.68
CA GLY A 95 11.40 -3.90 -8.23
C GLY A 95 11.00 -5.24 -7.62
N LEU A 96 10.93 -5.25 -6.28
CA LEU A 96 10.65 -6.44 -5.47
C LEU A 96 9.23 -6.98 -5.68
N SER A 97 8.27 -6.13 -6.05
CA SER A 97 6.87 -6.50 -6.27
C SER A 97 6.60 -7.04 -7.68
N ARG A 98 7.62 -7.19 -8.53
CA ARG A 98 7.49 -7.82 -9.85
C ARG A 98 6.93 -9.22 -9.66
N LYS A 99 5.81 -9.53 -10.33
CA LYS A 99 5.30 -10.91 -10.41
C LYS A 99 6.35 -11.75 -11.13
N GLN A 100 7.21 -12.41 -10.35
CA GLN A 100 8.09 -13.44 -10.87
C GLN A 100 7.25 -14.68 -11.20
N LYS A 101 7.91 -15.71 -11.74
CA LYS A 101 7.32 -17.03 -12.02
C LYS A 101 6.38 -17.48 -10.88
N PRO A 102 5.36 -18.32 -11.17
CA PRO A 102 4.45 -18.82 -10.14
C PRO A 102 5.23 -19.27 -8.91
N LEU A 103 4.90 -18.68 -7.75
CA LEU A 103 5.57 -18.97 -6.49
C LEU A 103 5.58 -20.48 -6.25
N GLU A 104 6.67 -21.00 -5.69
CA GLU A 104 6.69 -22.40 -5.25
C GLU A 104 5.62 -22.64 -4.17
N ARG A 105 5.25 -23.90 -3.96
CA ARG A 105 4.20 -24.25 -2.99
C ARG A 105 4.54 -23.75 -1.58
N ALA A 106 5.82 -23.80 -1.19
CA ALA A 106 6.29 -23.32 0.11
C ALA A 106 6.04 -21.82 0.31
N ASP A 107 6.39 -20.99 -0.68
CA ASP A 107 6.18 -19.53 -0.62
C ASP A 107 4.69 -19.16 -0.55
N ARG A 108 3.84 -19.88 -1.29
CA ARG A 108 2.38 -19.70 -1.23
C ARG A 108 1.84 -19.99 0.17
N THR A 109 2.29 -21.08 0.79
CA THR A 109 1.91 -21.43 2.16
C THR A 109 2.38 -20.38 3.15
N LYS A 110 3.63 -19.90 3.05
CA LYS A 110 4.16 -18.84 3.91
C LYS A 110 3.34 -17.55 3.81
N ASN A 111 3.04 -17.09 2.59
CA ASN A 111 2.19 -15.92 2.37
C ASN A 111 0.77 -16.11 2.93
N ARG A 112 0.22 -17.33 2.83
CA ARG A 112 -1.09 -17.65 3.38
C ARG A 112 -1.11 -17.61 4.90
N ILE A 113 -0.10 -18.17 5.57
CA ILE A 113 0.05 -18.13 7.03
C ILE A 113 0.12 -16.67 7.50
N ARG A 114 1.00 -15.87 6.90
CA ARG A 114 1.13 -14.44 7.22
C ARG A 114 -0.17 -13.68 7.06
N SER A 115 -0.93 -13.96 5.99
CA SER A 115 -2.26 -13.36 5.78
C SER A 115 -3.27 -13.74 6.89
N LEU A 116 -3.22 -14.98 7.38
CA LEU A 116 -4.10 -15.45 8.45
C LEU A 116 -3.71 -14.90 9.82
N GLU A 117 -2.42 -14.82 10.13
CA GLU A 117 -1.91 -14.21 11.36
C GLU A 117 -2.33 -12.74 11.48
N LEU A 118 -2.24 -12.00 10.37
CA LEU A 118 -2.64 -10.60 10.33
C LEU A 118 -4.15 -10.44 10.52
N LYS A 119 -4.97 -11.25 9.85
CA LYS A 119 -6.43 -11.27 10.09
C LYS A 119 -6.74 -11.57 11.55
N ARG A 120 -6.08 -12.57 12.15
CA ARG A 120 -6.26 -12.91 13.56
C ARG A 120 -5.89 -11.74 14.48
N ALA A 121 -4.85 -10.97 14.16
CA ALA A 121 -4.45 -9.82 14.96
C ALA A 121 -5.46 -8.67 14.92
N VAL A 122 -6.18 -8.49 13.80
CA VAL A 122 -7.17 -7.42 13.61
C VAL A 122 -8.54 -7.76 14.23
N TYR A 123 -8.97 -9.02 14.16
CA TYR A 123 -10.33 -9.46 14.55
C TYR A 123 -10.38 -10.21 15.91
N ARG A 124 -9.35 -10.08 16.75
CA ARG A 124 -9.33 -10.61 18.12
C ARG A 124 -9.90 -9.58 19.09
#